data_AF-A0A7G9NSV5-F1
#
_entry.id   AF-A0A7G9NSV5-F1
#
_cell.length_a   1.000
_cell.length_b   1.000
_cell.length_c   1.000
_cell.angle_alpha   90.00
_cell.angle_beta   90.00
_cell.angle_gamma   90.00
#
_symmetry.space_group_name_H-M   'P 1'
#
loop_
_entity.id
_entity.type
_entity.pdbx_description
1 polymer ?
#
loop_
_entity_poly.entity_id
_entity_poly.type
_entity_poly.pdbx_seq_one_letter_code
_entity_poly.pdbx_strand_id
1 'polypeptide(L)'
;MIAYQTRYLLIALGLCMLSLAACQAPPVVTDLEAYDFEDPTAPTTMPPPASLYTLKSDSIKLMVTAGDGVGEVVNIDVTKVNDDADFPYRRALPGDRIEHVGYAADGSIIVGAVEDLSHNVITYFDPPMPLLPVNLKPDEPQSFKSKMKIVSRKNPQMVTDTGEASKTITHDADQTVVTPVGKFKAYRVHATYTAVLKTARVQTAEDAWYNPKLGLVAERDSETVTALILQWTNKKTIIRSQR
;
A
#
# COMPACT_ATOMS: atom_id res chain seq x y z
N MET A 1 3.44 25.09 -9.09
CA MET A 1 2.82 23.78 -9.43
C MET A 1 3.68 23.11 -10.47
N ILE A 2 4.84 22.61 -10.06
CA ILE A 2 5.82 21.94 -10.92
C ILE A 2 6.29 20.72 -10.13
N ALA A 3 6.48 19.60 -10.83
CA ALA A 3 6.94 18.29 -10.39
C ALA A 3 5.86 17.28 -9.95
N TYR A 4 5.13 16.71 -10.91
CA TYR A 4 4.59 15.34 -10.86
C TYR A 4 4.56 14.70 -12.27
N GLN A 5 5.54 15.06 -13.12
CA GLN A 5 5.62 14.64 -14.54
C GLN A 5 7.02 14.10 -14.89
N THR A 6 7.49 13.12 -14.13
CA THR A 6 8.61 12.25 -14.53
C THR A 6 8.31 10.91 -13.87
N ARG A 7 7.70 9.95 -14.56
CA ARG A 7 8.38 9.02 -15.46
C ARG A 7 7.50 8.68 -16.66
N TYR A 8 7.99 9.07 -17.82
CA TYR A 8 7.40 8.86 -19.13
C TYR A 8 7.60 7.43 -19.63
N LEU A 9 6.50 6.89 -20.16
CA LEU A 9 6.38 6.10 -21.38
C LEU A 9 7.67 5.86 -22.19
N LEU A 10 7.96 4.60 -22.51
CA LEU A 10 8.67 4.28 -23.76
C LEU A 10 7.68 4.49 -24.92
N ILE A 11 7.66 5.70 -25.48
CA ILE A 11 7.90 6.02 -26.90
C ILE A 11 7.96 7.56 -27.04
N ALA A 12 9.03 8.03 -27.69
CA ALA A 12 9.30 9.35 -28.29
C ALA A 12 10.03 10.45 -27.47
N LEU A 13 11.37 10.45 -27.62
CA LEU A 13 12.26 11.55 -28.04
C LEU A 13 12.02 13.01 -27.59
N GLY A 14 13.07 13.64 -27.01
CA GLY A 14 13.31 15.08 -27.15
C GLY A 14 14.17 15.73 -26.05
N LEU A 15 15.42 16.08 -26.38
CA LEU A 15 16.38 16.88 -25.59
C LEU A 15 15.81 18.22 -25.06
N CYS A 16 16.23 18.66 -23.87
CA CYS A 16 16.90 19.97 -23.67
C CYS A 16 17.53 20.12 -22.27
N MET A 17 18.65 20.85 -22.21
CA MET A 17 19.54 21.07 -21.05
C MET A 17 19.28 22.41 -20.31
N LEU A 18 19.77 22.47 -19.05
CA LEU A 18 20.18 23.64 -18.20
C LEU A 18 19.05 24.55 -17.67
N SER A 19 19.05 25.08 -16.43
CA SER A 19 20.14 25.54 -15.54
C SER A 19 19.76 25.53 -14.04
N LEU A 20 20.79 25.59 -13.20
CA LEU A 20 20.79 25.61 -11.73
C LEU A 20 20.27 26.92 -11.11
N ALA A 21 19.50 26.80 -10.03
CA ALA A 21 19.50 27.79 -8.95
C ALA A 21 19.47 27.02 -7.61
N ALA A 22 20.52 27.24 -6.81
CA ALA A 22 20.72 26.62 -5.52
C ALA A 22 19.72 27.17 -4.49
N CYS A 23 18.64 26.43 -4.25
CA CYS A 23 17.99 26.43 -2.95
C CYS A 23 18.57 25.24 -2.21
N GLN A 24 19.35 25.46 -1.15
CA GLN A 24 19.78 24.37 -0.28
C GLN A 24 18.52 23.81 0.38
N ALA A 25 17.97 22.76 -0.23
CA ALA A 25 16.96 21.92 0.38
C ALA A 25 17.55 21.37 1.70
N PRO A 26 16.72 21.22 2.75
CA PRO A 26 17.15 20.52 3.95
C PRO A 26 17.77 19.17 3.56
N PRO A 27 18.78 18.69 4.31
CA PRO A 27 19.51 17.48 3.95
C PRO A 27 18.52 16.35 3.66
N VAL A 28 18.57 15.83 2.44
CA VAL A 28 17.82 14.67 2.04
C VAL A 28 18.30 13.53 2.92
N VAL A 29 17.45 13.06 3.83
CA VAL A 29 17.74 11.85 4.60
C VAL A 29 17.61 10.69 3.63
N THR A 30 18.75 10.25 3.10
CA THR A 30 18.85 9.21 2.07
C THR A 30 18.84 7.80 2.65
N ASP A 31 18.80 7.66 3.97
CA ASP A 31 18.74 6.35 4.62
C ASP A 31 17.28 5.94 4.84
N LEU A 32 16.95 4.70 4.42
CA LEU A 32 15.66 4.04 4.70
C LEU A 32 15.40 3.88 6.21
N GLU A 33 16.38 4.24 7.05
CA GLU A 33 16.42 4.21 8.51
C GLU A 33 16.15 5.56 9.18
N ALA A 34 15.69 6.58 8.45
CA ALA A 34 15.48 7.94 8.95
C ALA A 34 14.55 8.11 10.16
N TYR A 35 13.87 7.04 10.59
CA TYR A 35 12.97 7.04 11.75
C TYR A 35 13.27 5.85 12.65
N ASP A 36 13.37 6.13 13.96
CA ASP A 36 13.69 5.16 14.99
C ASP A 36 12.54 4.15 15.13
N PHE A 37 12.67 3.06 14.39
CA PHE A 37 12.05 1.80 14.76
C PHE A 37 12.92 1.20 15.85
N GLU A 38 12.40 1.07 17.08
CA GLU A 38 13.12 0.33 18.12
C GLU A 38 13.29 -1.13 17.69
N ASP A 39 14.23 -1.84 18.31
CA ASP A 39 14.43 -3.26 18.02
C ASP A 39 13.10 -4.04 18.12
N PRO A 40 12.78 -4.87 17.10
CA PRO A 40 11.57 -5.66 17.13
C PRO A 40 11.61 -6.64 18.31
N THR A 41 10.47 -6.77 18.97
CA THR A 41 10.23 -7.76 20.02
C THR A 41 9.38 -8.90 19.49
N ALA A 42 9.39 -10.04 20.19
CA ALA A 42 8.60 -11.20 19.82
C ALA A 42 7.11 -10.82 19.67
N PRO A 43 6.43 -11.27 18.60
CA PRO A 43 5.04 -10.92 18.36
C PRO A 43 4.14 -11.43 19.48
N THR A 44 3.21 -10.59 19.92
CA THR A 44 2.20 -10.97 20.93
C THR A 44 0.84 -11.26 20.29
N THR A 45 -0.21 -11.53 21.07
CA THR A 45 -1.53 -11.74 20.47
C THR A 45 -2.05 -10.45 19.84
N MET A 46 -2.27 -10.48 18.53
CA MET A 46 -2.80 -9.34 17.79
C MET A 46 -4.29 -9.06 18.14
N PRO A 47 -4.69 -7.80 18.35
CA PRO A 47 -6.09 -7.41 18.48
C PRO A 47 -6.92 -7.72 17.23
N PRO A 48 -8.26 -7.73 17.34
CA PRO A 48 -9.13 -7.93 16.18
C PRO A 48 -8.86 -6.89 15.07
N PRO A 49 -8.90 -7.27 13.77
CA PRO A 49 -8.62 -6.37 12.66
C PRO A 49 -9.37 -5.04 12.70
N ALA A 50 -10.65 -5.05 13.08
CA ALA A 50 -11.47 -3.82 13.17
C ALA A 50 -10.93 -2.77 14.17
N SER A 51 -10.14 -3.20 15.17
CA SER A 51 -9.47 -2.30 16.13
C SER A 51 -8.13 -1.75 15.61
N LEU A 52 -7.48 -2.44 14.69
CA LEU A 52 -6.23 -2.03 14.05
C LEU A 52 -6.45 -1.30 12.73
N TYR A 53 -7.59 -1.54 12.11
CA TYR A 53 -7.94 -1.07 10.79
C TYR A 53 -9.44 -0.79 10.74
N THR A 54 -9.86 0.35 11.29
CA THR A 54 -11.28 0.72 11.33
C THR A 54 -11.71 1.29 9.98
N LEU A 55 -12.59 0.58 9.28
CA LEU A 55 -13.25 1.13 8.09
C LEU A 55 -14.32 2.15 8.52
N LYS A 56 -13.96 3.42 8.48
CA LYS A 56 -14.84 4.57 8.69
C LYS A 56 -14.42 5.68 7.73
N SER A 57 -15.34 6.58 7.36
CA SER A 57 -14.97 7.73 6.54
C SER A 57 -13.99 8.61 7.33
N ASP A 58 -12.75 8.71 6.85
CA ASP A 58 -11.64 9.39 7.54
C ASP A 58 -10.51 9.70 6.55
N SER A 59 -9.58 10.57 6.93
CA SER A 59 -8.37 10.88 6.15
C SER A 59 -7.15 10.76 7.05
N ILE A 60 -6.23 9.86 6.69
CA ILE A 60 -4.98 9.65 7.42
C ILE A 60 -3.86 10.34 6.68
N LYS A 61 -3.13 11.24 7.37
CA LYS A 61 -1.97 11.92 6.81
C LYS A 61 -0.68 11.23 7.20
N LEU A 62 0.09 10.86 6.19
CA LEU A 62 1.38 10.20 6.31
C LEU A 62 2.43 11.08 5.64
N MET A 63 3.64 11.11 6.16
CA MET A 63 4.79 11.76 5.53
C MET A 63 5.67 10.68 4.93
N VAL A 64 6.14 10.91 3.71
CA VAL A 64 7.14 10.07 3.05
C VAL A 64 8.50 10.38 3.65
N THR A 65 9.18 9.33 4.11
CA THR A 65 10.43 9.46 4.86
C THR A 65 11.61 8.83 4.16
N ALA A 66 11.34 7.91 3.24
CA ALA A 66 12.32 7.34 2.35
C ALA A 66 11.67 6.92 1.02
N GLY A 67 12.49 6.84 -0.04
CA GLY A 67 12.05 6.54 -1.40
C GLY A 67 11.66 7.78 -2.21
N ASP A 68 10.95 7.59 -3.32
CA ASP A 68 10.51 8.69 -4.16
C ASP A 68 9.48 9.55 -3.42
N GLY A 69 9.69 10.88 -3.40
CA GLY A 69 8.81 11.84 -2.74
C GLY A 69 9.12 12.12 -1.26
N VAL A 70 10.35 11.89 -0.77
CA VAL A 70 10.74 12.23 0.62
C VAL A 70 10.32 13.66 1.00
N GLY A 71 9.70 13.79 2.17
CA GLY A 71 9.19 15.05 2.71
C GLY A 71 7.77 15.40 2.25
N GLU A 72 7.21 14.68 1.28
CA GLU A 72 5.82 14.87 0.88
C GLU A 72 4.86 14.34 1.95
N VAL A 73 3.76 15.06 2.16
CA VAL A 73 2.62 14.56 2.93
C VAL A 73 1.64 13.94 1.96
N VAL A 74 1.32 12.67 2.18
CA VAL A 74 0.35 11.91 1.42
C VAL A 74 -0.85 11.57 2.29
N ASN A 75 -2.02 11.47 1.67
CA ASN A 75 -3.25 11.13 2.37
C ASN A 75 -3.69 9.72 1.98
N ILE A 76 -4.25 9.00 2.94
CA ILE A 76 -5.11 7.85 2.70
C ILE A 76 -6.52 8.28 3.08
N ASP A 77 -7.38 8.43 2.07
CA ASP A 77 -8.77 8.83 2.27
C ASP A 77 -9.67 7.60 2.22
N VAL A 78 -10.40 7.35 3.31
CA VAL A 78 -11.42 6.31 3.38
C VAL A 78 -12.78 6.98 3.22
N THR A 79 -13.57 6.51 2.27
CA THR A 79 -14.92 7.03 2.00
C THR A 79 -15.91 5.88 1.96
N LYS A 80 -16.97 5.97 2.76
CA LYS A 80 -18.11 5.07 2.65
C LYS A 80 -18.90 5.36 1.37
N VAL A 81 -19.14 4.34 0.56
CA VAL A 81 -19.82 4.44 -0.73
C VAL A 81 -21.31 4.12 -0.58
N ASN A 82 -21.62 2.91 -0.10
CA ASN A 82 -22.98 2.41 0.05
C ASN A 82 -22.98 1.29 1.10
N ASP A 83 -23.95 1.30 2.02
CA ASP A 83 -24.11 0.29 3.07
C ASP A 83 -24.43 -1.12 2.52
N ASP A 84 -25.12 -1.19 1.38
CA ASP A 84 -25.59 -2.46 0.81
C ASP A 84 -24.59 -3.09 -0.18
N ALA A 85 -23.42 -2.48 -0.35
CA ALA A 85 -22.39 -3.01 -1.24
C ALA A 85 -21.51 -4.05 -0.52
N ASP A 86 -21.09 -5.09 -1.24
CA ASP A 86 -20.11 -6.08 -0.74
C ASP A 86 -18.80 -5.43 -0.25
N PHE A 87 -18.44 -4.29 -0.87
CA PHE A 87 -17.30 -3.45 -0.51
C PHE A 87 -17.79 -2.02 -0.22
N PRO A 88 -18.30 -1.77 1.00
CA PRO A 88 -19.00 -0.52 1.32
C PRO A 88 -18.06 0.68 1.45
N TYR A 89 -16.73 0.49 1.41
CA TYR A 89 -15.74 1.55 1.54
C TYR A 89 -14.78 1.60 0.34
N ARG A 90 -14.32 2.80 0.02
CA ARG A 90 -13.20 3.06 -0.88
C ARG A 90 -12.04 3.66 -0.12
N ARG A 91 -10.82 3.20 -0.39
CA ARG A 91 -9.58 3.81 0.09
C ARG A 91 -8.85 4.43 -1.09
N ALA A 92 -8.73 5.76 -1.14
CA ALA A 92 -7.81 6.42 -2.05
C ALA A 92 -6.41 6.39 -1.42
N LEU A 93 -5.48 5.71 -2.08
CA LEU A 93 -4.08 5.59 -1.69
C LEU A 93 -3.24 6.62 -2.46
N PRO A 94 -2.02 6.94 -1.99
CA PRO A 94 -1.07 7.72 -2.77
C PRO A 94 -0.77 7.05 -4.11
N GLY A 95 -0.55 7.84 -5.16
CA GLY A 95 -0.20 7.31 -6.49
C GLY A 95 -1.40 6.80 -7.30
N ASP A 96 -2.53 7.52 -7.27
CA ASP A 96 -3.67 7.30 -8.19
C ASP A 96 -4.30 5.89 -8.08
N ARG A 97 -4.27 5.30 -6.89
CA ARG A 97 -4.83 3.97 -6.62
C ARG A 97 -6.03 4.04 -5.69
N ILE A 98 -7.11 3.33 -6.02
CA ILE A 98 -8.31 3.24 -5.17
C ILE A 98 -8.65 1.78 -4.88
N GLU A 99 -8.75 1.42 -3.61
CA GLU A 99 -9.14 0.08 -3.20
C GLU A 99 -10.61 0.04 -2.77
N HIS A 100 -11.34 -0.99 -3.20
CA HIS A 100 -12.70 -1.27 -2.78
C HIS A 100 -12.65 -2.31 -1.67
N VAL A 101 -12.97 -1.89 -0.45
CA VAL A 101 -12.72 -2.66 0.78
C VAL A 101 -13.97 -2.87 1.61
N GLY A 102 -13.97 -3.98 2.35
CA GLY A 102 -15.07 -4.38 3.21
C GLY A 102 -14.63 -5.34 4.30
N TYR A 103 -15.61 -5.85 5.04
CA TYR A 103 -15.41 -6.90 6.03
C TYR A 103 -15.85 -8.24 5.46
N ALA A 104 -15.01 -9.27 5.62
CA ALA A 104 -15.45 -10.64 5.42
C ALA A 104 -16.36 -11.09 6.59
N ALA A 105 -17.08 -12.20 6.41
CA ALA A 105 -17.98 -12.73 7.43
C ALA A 105 -17.28 -13.09 8.75
N ASP A 106 -15.99 -13.41 8.72
CA ASP A 106 -15.17 -13.71 9.89
C ASP A 106 -14.62 -12.47 10.59
N GLY A 107 -14.81 -11.27 10.03
CA GLY A 107 -14.29 -9.99 10.53
C GLY A 107 -12.96 -9.54 9.93
N SER A 108 -12.41 -10.29 8.97
CA SER A 108 -11.20 -9.89 8.23
C SER A 108 -11.47 -8.64 7.38
N ILE A 109 -10.47 -7.77 7.22
CA ILE A 109 -10.53 -6.69 6.23
C ILE A 109 -10.10 -7.25 4.87
N ILE A 110 -10.94 -7.08 3.85
CA ILE A 110 -10.72 -7.62 2.51
C ILE A 110 -10.82 -6.53 1.43
N VAL A 111 -10.12 -6.75 0.32
CA VAL A 111 -10.19 -5.96 -0.90
C VAL A 111 -10.73 -6.82 -2.05
N GLY A 112 -11.82 -6.35 -2.65
CA GLY A 112 -12.46 -7.01 -3.80
C GLY A 112 -12.00 -6.48 -5.15
N ALA A 113 -11.62 -5.20 -5.19
CA ALA A 113 -11.16 -4.57 -6.40
C ALA A 113 -10.16 -3.43 -6.12
N VAL A 114 -9.29 -3.18 -7.09
CA VAL A 114 -8.36 -2.06 -7.10
C VAL A 114 -8.49 -1.32 -8.43
N GLU A 115 -8.77 -0.02 -8.37
CA GLU A 115 -8.65 0.87 -9.52
C GLU A 115 -7.25 1.46 -9.57
N ASP A 116 -6.66 1.42 -10.76
CA ASP A 116 -5.48 2.19 -11.10
C ASP A 116 -5.91 3.29 -12.07
N LEU A 117 -5.96 4.52 -11.57
CA LEU A 117 -6.42 5.67 -12.35
C LEU A 117 -5.39 6.04 -13.41
N SER A 118 -4.09 5.86 -13.13
CA SER A 118 -2.99 6.18 -14.03
C SER A 118 -2.98 5.30 -15.27
N HIS A 119 -3.29 4.01 -15.10
CA HIS A 119 -3.41 3.04 -16.21
C HIS A 119 -4.85 2.84 -16.70
N ASN A 120 -5.82 3.51 -16.06
CA ASN A 120 -7.24 3.46 -16.41
C ASN A 120 -7.80 2.02 -16.42
N VAL A 121 -7.44 1.21 -15.42
CA VAL A 121 -7.87 -0.19 -15.27
C VAL A 121 -8.46 -0.49 -13.89
N ILE A 122 -9.30 -1.52 -13.81
CA ILE A 122 -9.81 -2.10 -12.55
C ILE A 122 -9.37 -3.55 -12.49
N THR A 123 -8.75 -3.93 -11.39
CA THR A 123 -8.41 -5.32 -11.07
C THR A 123 -9.43 -5.86 -10.09
N TYR A 124 -10.08 -6.96 -10.43
CA TYR A 124 -10.98 -7.70 -9.54
C TYR A 124 -10.29 -8.96 -8.99
N PHE A 125 -10.59 -9.29 -7.73
CA PHE A 125 -10.08 -10.46 -7.02
C PHE A 125 -11.23 -11.43 -6.71
N ASP A 126 -11.06 -12.70 -7.06
CA ASP A 126 -12.00 -13.77 -6.74
C ASP A 126 -11.26 -15.05 -6.25
N PRO A 127 -11.30 -15.37 -4.94
CA PRO A 127 -11.97 -14.63 -3.87
C PRO A 127 -11.30 -13.27 -3.56
N PRO A 128 -11.98 -12.36 -2.84
CA PRO A 128 -11.37 -11.12 -2.34
C PRO A 128 -10.10 -11.38 -1.54
N MET A 129 -9.11 -10.50 -1.69
CA MET A 129 -7.81 -10.66 -1.02
C MET A 129 -7.85 -10.01 0.38
N PRO A 130 -7.31 -10.64 1.43
CA PRO A 130 -7.24 -9.98 2.74
C PRO A 130 -6.21 -8.85 2.75
N LEU A 131 -6.61 -7.72 3.31
CA LEU A 131 -5.71 -6.67 3.78
C LEU A 131 -5.19 -7.03 5.18
N LEU A 132 -6.10 -7.36 6.09
CA LEU A 132 -5.78 -7.76 7.46
C LEU A 132 -6.71 -8.90 7.91
N PRO A 133 -6.25 -10.16 7.88
CA PRO A 133 -7.06 -11.31 8.27
C PRO A 133 -7.22 -11.39 9.79
N VAL A 134 -8.28 -12.06 10.24
CA VAL A 134 -8.44 -12.41 11.67
C VAL A 134 -7.48 -13.52 12.07
N ASN A 135 -7.21 -13.61 13.38
CA ASN A 135 -6.45 -14.71 13.98
C ASN A 135 -5.05 -14.93 13.39
N LEU A 136 -4.37 -13.87 12.94
CA LEU A 136 -2.92 -13.95 12.73
C LEU A 136 -2.29 -14.32 14.06
N LYS A 137 -1.74 -15.53 14.13
CA LYS A 137 -0.96 -15.94 15.28
C LYS A 137 0.46 -15.40 15.12
N PRO A 138 1.15 -15.12 16.23
CA PRO A 138 2.58 -14.80 16.24
C PRO A 138 3.38 -15.77 15.37
N ASP A 139 4.14 -15.24 14.41
CA ASP A 139 5.07 -15.98 13.55
C ASP A 139 4.46 -17.12 12.71
N GLU A 140 3.12 -17.18 12.57
CA GLU A 140 2.43 -18.19 11.74
C GLU A 140 1.87 -17.53 10.47
N PRO A 141 2.54 -17.69 9.30
CA PRO A 141 2.06 -17.07 8.07
C PRO A 141 0.73 -17.66 7.62
N GLN A 142 -0.16 -16.79 7.14
CA GLN A 142 -1.37 -17.18 6.43
C GLN A 142 -1.26 -16.85 4.95
N SER A 143 -1.51 -17.83 4.08
CA SER A 143 -1.42 -17.67 2.62
C SER A 143 -2.79 -17.71 1.96
N PHE A 144 -2.97 -16.83 0.99
CA PHE A 144 -4.20 -16.61 0.25
C PHE A 144 -3.92 -16.63 -1.24
N LYS A 145 -4.89 -17.10 -2.03
CA LYS A 145 -4.84 -17.10 -3.49
C LYS A 145 -6.12 -16.52 -4.04
N SER A 146 -6.01 -15.84 -5.17
CA SER A 146 -7.13 -15.22 -5.85
C SER A 146 -6.92 -15.24 -7.35
N LYS A 147 -7.99 -15.45 -8.11
CA LYS A 147 -7.98 -15.18 -9.55
C LYS A 147 -8.11 -13.68 -9.76
N MET A 148 -7.34 -13.16 -10.71
CA MET A 148 -7.36 -11.76 -11.09
C MET A 148 -8.03 -11.59 -12.45
N LYS A 149 -8.90 -10.59 -12.55
CA LYS A 149 -9.46 -10.10 -13.82
C LYS A 149 -9.24 -8.60 -13.91
N ILE A 150 -8.49 -8.16 -14.93
CA ILE A 150 -8.20 -6.75 -15.17
C ILE A 150 -9.07 -6.28 -16.34
N VAL A 151 -9.80 -5.19 -16.15
CA VAL A 151 -10.67 -4.60 -17.16
C VAL A 151 -10.37 -3.11 -17.34
N SER A 152 -10.77 -2.57 -18.49
CA SER A 152 -10.74 -1.12 -18.72
C SER A 152 -11.75 -0.39 -17.82
N ARG A 153 -11.33 0.71 -17.19
CA ARG A 153 -12.24 1.61 -16.44
C ARG A 153 -13.27 2.28 -17.34
N LYS A 154 -12.90 2.55 -18.61
CA LYS A 154 -13.80 3.20 -19.58
C LYS A 154 -14.84 2.22 -20.14
N ASN A 155 -14.52 0.92 -20.15
CA ASN A 155 -15.43 -0.13 -20.59
C ASN A 155 -15.17 -1.42 -19.78
N PRO A 156 -15.91 -1.65 -18.69
CA PRO A 156 -15.70 -2.82 -17.82
C PRO A 156 -15.94 -4.18 -18.48
N GLN A 157 -16.54 -4.23 -19.68
CA GLN A 157 -16.69 -5.46 -20.47
C GLN A 157 -15.41 -5.84 -21.23
N MET A 158 -14.47 -4.90 -21.37
CA MET A 158 -13.19 -5.13 -22.03
C MET A 158 -12.17 -5.64 -21.02
N VAL A 159 -11.92 -6.94 -21.04
CA VAL A 159 -10.83 -7.57 -20.27
C VAL A 159 -9.50 -7.24 -20.93
N THR A 160 -8.60 -6.63 -20.16
CA THR A 160 -7.26 -6.24 -20.61
C THR A 160 -6.21 -7.28 -20.25
N ASP A 161 -6.35 -7.95 -19.10
CA ASP A 161 -5.51 -9.08 -18.69
C ASP A 161 -6.22 -9.96 -17.65
N THR A 162 -5.67 -11.13 -17.37
CA THR A 162 -6.15 -12.10 -16.38
C THR A 162 -4.96 -12.82 -15.76
N GLY A 163 -5.09 -13.26 -14.52
CA GLY A 163 -4.02 -14.01 -13.89
C GLY A 163 -4.38 -14.57 -12.53
N GLU A 164 -3.35 -14.85 -11.74
CA GLU A 164 -3.48 -15.30 -10.36
C GLU A 164 -2.66 -14.40 -9.44
N ALA A 165 -3.21 -14.12 -8.27
CA ALA A 165 -2.54 -13.48 -7.17
C ALA A 165 -2.34 -14.47 -6.02
N SER A 166 -1.21 -14.36 -5.34
CA SER A 166 -0.97 -14.98 -4.04
C SER A 166 -0.51 -13.93 -3.05
N LYS A 167 -1.04 -13.96 -1.83
CA LYS A 167 -0.61 -13.10 -0.72
C LYS A 167 -0.28 -13.96 0.49
N THR A 168 0.82 -13.68 1.16
CA THR A 168 1.16 -14.27 2.47
C THR A 168 1.28 -13.16 3.48
N ILE A 169 0.61 -13.30 4.63
CA ILE A 169 0.55 -12.29 5.70
C ILE A 169 1.00 -12.93 7.00
N THR A 170 1.89 -12.26 7.72
CA THR A 170 2.45 -12.73 9.00
C THR A 170 2.47 -11.58 10.00
N HIS A 171 2.06 -11.82 11.23
CA HIS A 171 2.42 -10.95 12.36
C HIS A 171 3.74 -11.44 12.92
N ASP A 172 4.82 -10.75 12.58
CA ASP A 172 6.20 -11.24 12.79
C ASP A 172 6.96 -10.48 13.88
N ALA A 173 6.44 -9.33 14.34
CA ALA A 173 7.02 -8.60 15.45
C ALA A 173 6.03 -7.64 16.11
N ASP A 174 6.30 -7.32 17.38
CA ASP A 174 5.80 -6.11 18.02
C ASP A 174 6.93 -5.10 18.08
N GLN A 175 6.66 -3.84 17.73
CA GLN A 175 7.69 -2.84 17.58
C GLN A 175 7.22 -1.46 18.02
N THR A 176 8.10 -0.72 18.69
CA THR A 176 7.83 0.70 18.94
C THR A 176 8.25 1.53 17.74
N VAL A 177 7.33 2.34 17.23
CA VAL A 177 7.55 3.25 16.12
C VAL A 177 7.56 4.68 16.64
N VAL A 178 8.65 5.43 16.35
CA VAL A 178 8.74 6.86 16.61
C VAL A 178 8.35 7.63 15.35
N THR A 179 7.37 8.52 15.46
CA THR A 179 6.92 9.41 14.39
C THR A 179 6.85 10.86 14.87
N PRO A 180 6.69 11.86 13.98
CA PRO A 180 6.52 13.26 14.38
C PRO A 180 5.37 13.52 15.35
N VAL A 181 4.37 12.62 15.42
CA VAL A 181 3.20 12.78 16.30
C VAL A 181 3.30 11.98 17.60
N GLY A 182 4.38 11.25 17.82
CA GLY A 182 4.67 10.57 19.07
C GLY A 182 5.35 9.21 18.90
N LYS A 183 5.39 8.47 20.00
CA LYS A 183 5.97 7.13 20.10
C LYS A 183 4.86 6.12 20.36
N PHE A 184 4.79 5.07 19.55
CA PHE A 184 3.67 4.13 19.57
C PHE A 184 4.15 2.69 19.59
N LYS A 185 3.61 1.88 20.50
CA LYS A 185 3.70 0.42 20.38
C LYS A 185 2.79 -0.04 19.24
N ALA A 186 3.32 -0.80 18.30
CA ALA A 186 2.59 -1.26 17.14
C ALA A 186 2.84 -2.74 16.86
N TYR A 187 1.86 -3.38 16.23
CA TYR A 187 1.96 -4.74 15.70
C TYR A 187 2.47 -4.63 14.26
N ARG A 188 3.62 -5.25 13.97
CA ARG A 188 4.16 -5.29 12.61
C ARG A 188 3.56 -6.46 11.87
N VAL A 189 2.90 -6.16 10.75
CA VAL A 189 2.36 -7.16 9.84
C VAL A 189 3.21 -7.12 8.58
N HIS A 190 3.90 -8.21 8.31
CA HIS A 190 4.64 -8.42 7.08
C HIS A 190 3.75 -9.12 6.05
N ALA A 191 3.66 -8.55 4.85
CA ALA A 191 2.94 -9.13 3.74
C ALA A 191 3.81 -9.25 2.49
N THR A 192 3.76 -10.40 1.84
CA THR A 192 4.28 -10.57 0.47
C THR A 192 3.13 -10.84 -0.47
N TYR A 193 3.19 -10.25 -1.66
CA TYR A 193 2.20 -10.46 -2.71
C TYR A 193 2.91 -10.75 -4.03
N THR A 194 2.33 -11.64 -4.81
CA THR A 194 2.75 -11.92 -6.17
C THR A 194 1.53 -11.99 -7.06
N ALA A 195 1.53 -11.23 -8.15
CA ALA A 195 0.59 -11.37 -9.25
C ALA A 195 1.32 -11.92 -10.47
N VAL A 196 0.75 -12.94 -11.11
CA VAL A 196 1.21 -13.46 -12.39
C VAL A 196 0.09 -13.27 -13.40
N LEU A 197 0.29 -12.31 -14.30
CA LEU A 197 -0.60 -11.98 -15.40
C LEU A 197 -0.04 -12.54 -16.71
N LYS A 198 -0.79 -12.44 -17.82
CA LYS A 198 -0.26 -12.87 -19.12
C LYS A 198 0.86 -11.96 -19.61
N THR A 199 0.78 -10.67 -19.30
CA THR A 199 1.71 -9.65 -19.82
C THR A 199 2.76 -9.19 -18.82
N ALA A 200 2.55 -9.46 -17.53
CA ALA A 200 3.40 -8.96 -16.47
C ALA A 200 3.40 -9.85 -15.22
N ARG A 201 4.42 -9.66 -14.40
CA ARG A 201 4.52 -10.19 -13.04
C ARG A 201 4.74 -9.02 -12.10
N VAL A 202 4.00 -9.00 -11.00
CA VAL A 202 4.17 -8.03 -9.90
C VAL A 202 4.56 -8.79 -8.66
N GLN A 203 5.52 -8.27 -7.91
CA GLN A 203 5.91 -8.76 -6.61
C GLN A 203 5.97 -7.60 -5.65
N THR A 204 5.30 -7.69 -4.52
CA THR A 204 5.42 -6.70 -3.45
C THR A 204 5.81 -7.35 -2.14
N ALA A 205 6.52 -6.58 -1.32
CA ALA A 205 6.74 -6.84 0.09
C ALA A 205 6.35 -5.56 0.85
N GLU A 206 5.60 -5.73 1.93
CA GLU A 206 5.05 -4.65 2.74
C GLU A 206 5.26 -4.98 4.21
N ASP A 207 5.81 -4.04 4.97
CA ASP A 207 5.75 -4.03 6.42
C ASP A 207 4.79 -2.91 6.85
N ALA A 208 3.73 -3.26 7.55
CA ALA A 208 2.76 -2.30 8.08
C ALA A 208 2.72 -2.35 9.60
N TRP A 209 2.77 -1.19 10.25
CA TRP A 209 2.72 -1.07 11.71
C TRP A 209 1.38 -0.51 12.16
N TYR A 210 0.63 -1.32 12.91
CA TYR A 210 -0.69 -0.96 13.40
C TYR A 210 -0.71 -0.70 14.91
N ASN A 211 -1.33 0.40 15.32
CA ASN A 211 -1.63 0.69 16.72
C ASN A 211 -3.15 0.65 16.95
N PRO A 212 -3.67 -0.02 17.99
CA PRO A 212 -5.12 -0.14 18.23
C PRO A 212 -5.90 1.17 18.42
N LYS A 213 -5.20 2.28 18.71
CA LYS A 213 -5.84 3.59 18.91
C LYS A 213 -5.77 4.46 17.66
N LEU A 214 -4.79 4.25 16.80
CA LEU A 214 -4.53 5.11 15.63
C LEU A 214 -4.79 4.41 14.30
N GLY A 215 -4.74 3.08 14.27
CA GLY A 215 -4.65 2.29 13.06
C GLY A 215 -3.24 2.29 12.49
N LEU A 216 -3.10 2.49 11.18
CA LEU A 216 -1.79 2.53 10.51
C LEU A 216 -0.91 3.68 11.06
N VAL A 217 0.29 3.32 11.51
CA VAL A 217 1.29 4.25 12.06
C VAL A 217 2.46 4.43 11.11
N ALA A 218 2.88 3.36 10.44
CA ALA A 218 3.93 3.39 9.43
C ALA A 218 3.71 2.27 8.43
N GLU A 219 4.28 2.43 7.25
CA GLU A 219 4.30 1.44 6.19
C GLU A 219 5.63 1.54 5.44
N ARG A 220 6.21 0.39 5.10
CA ARG A 220 7.34 0.27 4.19
C ARG A 220 6.92 -0.69 3.11
N ASP A 221 7.05 -0.25 1.87
CA ASP A 221 6.69 -1.03 0.70
C ASP A 221 7.88 -1.15 -0.27
N SER A 222 7.94 -2.30 -0.92
CA SER A 222 8.79 -2.55 -2.07
C SER A 222 7.97 -3.25 -3.12
N GLU A 223 7.88 -2.67 -4.31
CA GLU A 223 7.21 -3.24 -5.46
C GLU A 223 8.22 -3.49 -6.56
N THR A 224 8.18 -4.68 -7.15
CA THR A 224 8.91 -5.00 -8.37
C THR A 224 7.92 -5.44 -9.43
N VAL A 225 7.96 -4.78 -10.58
CA VAL A 225 7.17 -5.14 -11.74
C VAL A 225 8.10 -5.61 -12.84
N THR A 226 7.76 -6.74 -13.44
CA THR A 226 8.42 -7.31 -14.61
C THR A 226 7.39 -7.40 -15.73
N ALA A 227 7.61 -6.67 -16.82
CA ALA A 227 6.79 -6.73 -18.02
C ALA A 227 7.68 -7.04 -19.22
N LEU A 228 7.38 -8.12 -19.94
CA LEU A 228 8.25 -8.69 -20.98
C LEU A 228 9.67 -8.95 -20.44
N ILE A 229 10.67 -8.18 -20.90
CA ILE A 229 12.08 -8.26 -20.47
C ILE A 229 12.52 -7.08 -19.60
N LEU A 230 11.60 -6.15 -19.29
CA LEU A 230 11.90 -4.97 -18.48
C LEU A 230 11.46 -5.22 -17.04
N GLN A 231 12.34 -4.89 -16.11
CA GLN A 231 12.10 -4.96 -14.68
C GLN A 231 12.40 -3.61 -14.03
N TRP A 232 11.53 -3.17 -13.13
CA TRP A 232 11.78 -2.01 -12.29
C TRP A 232 11.30 -2.27 -10.87
N THR A 233 11.97 -1.64 -9.91
CA THR A 233 11.65 -1.74 -8.48
C THR A 233 11.45 -0.35 -7.90
N ASN A 234 10.37 -0.17 -7.18
CA ASN A 234 10.08 1.00 -6.38
C ASN A 234 10.11 0.62 -4.90
N LYS A 235 10.65 1.49 -4.06
CA LYS A 235 10.66 1.33 -2.60
C LYS A 235 10.23 2.64 -1.98
N LYS A 236 9.43 2.57 -0.92
CA LYS A 236 9.00 3.75 -0.19
C LYS A 236 8.78 3.43 1.27
N THR A 237 8.88 4.46 2.10
CA THR A 237 8.53 4.38 3.53
C THR A 237 7.73 5.62 3.87
N ILE A 238 6.59 5.39 4.52
CA ILE A 238 5.67 6.43 4.96
C ILE A 238 5.38 6.24 6.45
N ILE A 239 5.28 7.35 7.17
CA ILE A 239 4.98 7.33 8.61
C ILE A 239 3.88 8.33 8.92
N ARG A 240 3.17 8.14 10.02
CA ARG A 240 2.11 9.05 10.42
C ARG A 240 2.64 10.42 10.82
N SER A 241 2.08 11.46 10.20
CA SER A 241 2.55 12.84 10.33
C SER A 241 1.58 13.77 11.03
N GLN A 242 0.29 13.42 11.13
CA GLN A 242 -0.74 14.17 11.88
C GLN A 242 -1.69 13.20 12.61
N ARG A 243 -2.35 13.70 13.68
CA ARG A 243 -3.35 12.94 14.43
C ARG A 243 -4.64 12.83 13.65
#